data_AF-A0A6I5IRB6-F1
#
_entry.id   AF-A0A6I5IRB6-F1
#
_cell.length_a   1.000
_cell.length_b   1.000
_cell.length_c   1.000
_cell.angle_alpha   90.00
_cell.angle_beta   90.00
_cell.angle_gamma   90.00
#
_symmetry.space_group_name_H-M   'P 1'
#
loop_
_entity.id
_entity.type
_entity.pdbx_description
1 polymer ?
#
loop_
_entity_poly.entity_id
_entity_poly.type
_entity_poly.pdbx_seq_one_letter_code
_entity_poly.pdbx_strand_id
1 'polypeptide(L)'
;MRLGLSALLFALSSCLVTTSTQAENASPSVMAIDDTLFSHQTQWQEAQKATQAQHIKVHNQQAELDRLIEIAKQLNTQLQSAKAHLEHDYLKMIDEPELDITPSQNAYQAAWAEVKQNQQQRLAAEQTLQEQQAQLTQLQTSQEALAQKIKHFEQDKLRARSERLRTELKRASVQKVSFTNVCSASMTLQQCNQQTLELAQQKAVKQFQAWLINETTESSLVKQHLANISLNIHLLSHKIVESGFYSGNKFKTVIEAQLEARPTTTAPCSLLNIHNQYCFAAGEDQQNTQQQEVAWISLVIRSNQYHDNVSIDGVRYGSTPIEVMLPAGKHLVVIEKEGYRTFRQEIDISSDHTLRAMLHEQANELKAGDKFADTLKNNQQAPEMITLVAGQYLLGENIARQIHLDHAFALSATPVTVEQFKSFTQQTGYQTDAELQNICLAVNETAVAPISGSHWQKPGFSQTAQSPVVCVSQNDANAYTRWLSQQTGFKYRLPTEDEWEVAARAGSKMDYWWGNHFSAGQANTGWAGTPWSNKSTSPVRAFAANPLGFYDMVGNVWQWTNDPRGVVKGGAWSFSPDMAKAYSQLFVAPSAAANYVGFRILREL
;
A
#
# COMPACT_ATOMS: atom_id res chain seq x y z
N MET A 1 -52.98 47.00 39.19
CA MET A 1 -53.43 47.41 37.83
C MET A 1 -52.35 48.34 37.29
N ARG A 2 -51.48 47.87 36.36
CA ARG A 2 -51.45 48.15 34.90
C ARG A 2 -51.39 49.67 34.61
N LEU A 3 -50.53 50.28 33.79
CA LEU A 3 -49.50 49.98 32.77
C LEU A 3 -48.70 51.32 32.68
N GLY A 4 -47.40 51.39 32.40
CA GLY A 4 -46.86 51.24 31.05
C GLY A 4 -45.81 52.33 30.77
N LEU A 5 -44.82 51.94 29.98
CA LEU A 5 -43.58 52.62 29.59
C LEU A 5 -43.75 53.80 28.59
N SER A 6 -42.75 54.69 28.62
CA SER A 6 -41.98 55.24 27.48
C SER A 6 -42.41 56.46 26.64
N ALA A 7 -41.38 57.31 26.50
CA ALA A 7 -40.89 58.00 25.29
C ALA A 7 -41.55 59.32 24.85
N LEU A 8 -40.74 60.39 24.80
CA LEU A 8 -40.29 61.01 23.54
C LEU A 8 -39.38 62.22 23.84
N LEU A 9 -38.11 62.16 23.42
CA LEU A 9 -37.36 63.33 22.97
C LEU A 9 -36.37 62.86 21.89
N PHE A 10 -36.83 63.00 20.64
CA PHE A 10 -36.01 62.98 19.42
C PHE A 10 -35.00 64.13 19.53
N ALA A 11 -33.70 63.81 19.54
CA ALA A 11 -32.83 63.72 18.36
C ALA A 11 -32.52 65.09 17.74
N LEU A 12 -31.31 65.58 17.99
CA LEU A 12 -30.52 66.45 17.09
C LEU A 12 -29.06 66.40 17.56
N SER A 13 -28.25 65.53 16.97
CA SER A 13 -26.79 65.67 17.00
C SER A 13 -26.20 65.24 15.66
N SER A 14 -25.82 66.28 14.93
CA SER A 14 -24.89 66.43 13.81
C SER A 14 -24.10 65.20 13.37
N CYS A 15 -24.32 64.82 12.11
CA CYS A 15 -23.42 64.00 11.32
C CYS A 15 -22.03 64.65 11.22
N LEU A 16 -21.04 64.09 11.90
CA LEU A 16 -19.63 64.18 11.51
C LEU A 16 -19.23 62.79 11.01
N VAL A 17 -19.27 62.61 9.70
CA VAL A 17 -18.71 61.45 9.03
C VAL A 17 -17.19 61.63 9.05
N THR A 18 -16.53 61.12 10.08
CA THR A 18 -15.11 60.82 9.99
C THR A 18 -14.98 59.53 9.18
N THR A 19 -14.47 59.64 7.95
CA THR A 19 -13.96 58.48 7.22
C THR A 19 -12.82 57.88 8.05
N SER A 20 -13.09 56.78 8.75
CA SER A 20 -12.06 55.94 9.32
C SER A 20 -11.24 55.39 8.16
N THR A 21 -10.10 56.01 7.87
CA THR A 21 -8.99 55.33 7.20
C THR A 21 -8.63 54.13 8.09
N GLN A 22 -9.12 52.94 7.75
CA GLN A 22 -8.57 51.70 8.29
C GLN A 22 -7.14 51.60 7.75
N ALA A 23 -6.19 52.09 8.54
CA ALA A 23 -4.83 51.64 8.42
C ALA A 23 -4.86 50.13 8.72
N GLU A 24 -4.41 49.30 7.77
CA GLU A 24 -4.06 47.91 8.01
C GLU A 24 -2.94 47.89 9.06
N ASN A 25 -3.31 47.91 10.33
CA ASN A 25 -2.39 47.60 11.41
C ASN A 25 -2.06 46.11 11.27
N ALA A 26 -0.78 45.81 11.03
CA ALA A 26 -0.26 44.45 11.07
C ALA A 26 -0.73 43.75 12.36
N SER A 27 -1.24 42.53 12.23
CA SER A 27 -1.69 41.73 13.37
C SER A 27 -0.59 41.69 14.44
N PRO A 28 -0.92 41.91 15.72
CA PRO A 28 0.07 41.97 16.80
C PRO A 28 0.85 40.66 16.89
N SER A 29 2.15 40.75 17.18
CA SER A 29 3.00 39.57 17.31
C SER A 29 2.61 38.76 18.55
N VAL A 30 2.93 37.46 18.55
CA VAL A 30 2.68 36.57 19.70
C VAL A 30 3.28 37.14 20.99
N MET A 31 4.47 37.75 20.92
CA MET A 31 5.12 38.38 22.07
C MET A 31 4.34 39.60 22.61
N ALA A 32 3.84 40.47 21.72
CA ALA A 32 3.04 41.61 22.15
C ALA A 32 1.75 41.18 22.86
N ILE A 33 1.13 40.09 22.40
CA ILE A 33 -0.06 39.51 23.04
C ILE A 33 0.30 38.92 24.42
N ASP A 34 1.43 38.22 24.53
CA ASP A 34 1.90 37.66 25.81
C ASP A 34 2.16 38.74 26.88
N ASP A 35 2.76 39.88 26.50
CA ASP A 35 2.97 41.01 27.41
C ASP A 35 1.63 41.58 27.92
N THR A 36 0.64 41.72 27.02
CA THR A 36 -0.71 42.19 27.40
C THR A 36 -1.47 41.20 28.29
N LEU A 37 -1.34 39.89 28.01
CA LEU A 37 -1.93 38.82 28.84
C LEU A 37 -1.36 38.85 30.25
N PHE A 38 -0.04 38.97 30.39
CA PHE A 38 0.62 39.05 31.69
C PHE A 38 0.10 40.23 32.52
N SER A 39 0.02 41.42 31.91
CA SER A 39 -0.51 42.62 32.56
C SER A 39 -1.95 42.44 33.05
N HIS A 40 -2.83 41.91 32.18
CA HIS A 40 -4.22 41.67 32.54
C HIS A 40 -4.41 40.56 33.59
N GLN A 41 -3.57 39.51 33.58
CA GLN A 41 -3.58 38.47 34.60
C GLN A 41 -3.20 39.02 35.98
N THR A 42 -2.20 39.92 36.05
CA THR A 42 -1.87 40.62 37.31
C THR A 42 -3.05 41.46 37.80
N GLN A 43 -3.66 42.27 36.93
CA GLN A 43 -4.83 43.08 37.28
C GLN A 43 -6.01 42.22 37.76
N TRP A 44 -6.26 41.07 37.13
CA TRP A 44 -7.33 40.16 37.52
C TRP A 44 -7.08 39.54 38.90
N GLN A 45 -5.83 39.17 39.22
CA GLN A 45 -5.47 38.66 40.54
C GLN A 45 -5.65 39.72 41.64
N GLU A 46 -5.31 40.97 41.36
CA GLU A 46 -5.56 42.10 42.28
C GLU A 46 -7.06 42.33 42.48
N ALA A 47 -7.84 42.33 41.39
CA ALA A 47 -9.29 42.44 41.45
C ALA A 47 -9.92 41.29 42.25
N GLN A 48 -9.45 40.05 42.07
CA GLN A 48 -9.92 38.89 42.83
C GLN A 48 -9.70 39.06 44.34
N LYS A 49 -8.50 39.53 44.75
CA LYS A 49 -8.20 39.82 46.16
C LYS A 49 -9.11 40.92 46.71
N ALA A 50 -9.34 41.98 45.94
CA ALA A 50 -10.23 43.08 46.34
C ALA A 50 -11.69 42.60 46.51
N THR A 51 -12.20 41.80 45.56
CA THR A 51 -13.54 41.19 45.64
C THR A 51 -13.68 40.31 46.89
N GLN A 52 -12.69 39.45 47.17
CA GLN A 52 -12.71 38.57 48.34
C GLN A 52 -12.71 39.38 49.65
N ALA A 53 -11.87 40.41 49.74
CA ALA A 53 -11.85 41.30 50.90
C ALA A 53 -13.19 42.02 51.10
N GLN A 54 -13.84 42.47 50.03
CA GLN A 54 -15.16 43.11 50.09
C GLN A 54 -16.26 42.11 50.48
N HIS A 55 -16.18 40.86 50.00
CA HIS A 55 -17.14 39.82 50.34
C HIS A 55 -17.14 39.51 51.85
N ILE A 56 -15.95 39.51 52.47
CA ILE A 56 -15.81 39.38 53.93
C ILE A 56 -16.51 40.53 54.67
N LYS A 57 -16.40 41.78 54.18
CA LYS A 57 -17.08 42.93 54.79
C LYS A 57 -18.59 42.77 54.75
N VAL A 58 -19.14 42.40 53.59
CA VAL A 58 -20.58 42.13 53.42
C VAL A 58 -21.05 41.05 54.38
N HIS A 59 -20.31 39.93 54.46
CA HIS A 59 -20.64 38.83 55.38
C HIS A 59 -20.65 39.29 56.85
N ASN A 60 -19.65 40.07 57.27
CA ASN A 60 -19.59 40.60 58.63
C ASN A 60 -20.72 41.59 58.92
N GLN A 61 -21.07 42.44 57.97
CA GLN A 61 -22.17 43.40 58.09
C GLN A 61 -23.53 42.70 58.16
N GLN A 62 -23.72 41.63 57.39
CA GLN A 62 -24.91 40.78 57.47
C GLN A 62 -25.04 40.14 58.85
N ALA A 63 -23.95 39.59 59.40
CA ALA A 63 -23.95 38.98 60.72
C ALA A 63 -24.31 40.00 61.84
N GLU A 64 -23.85 41.25 61.73
CA GLU A 64 -24.24 42.31 62.69
C GLU A 64 -25.72 42.68 62.55
N LEU A 65 -26.26 42.76 61.33
CA LEU A 65 -27.68 42.97 61.12
C LEU A 65 -28.52 41.82 61.73
N ASP A 66 -28.13 40.58 61.51
CA ASP A 66 -28.79 39.40 62.07
C ASP A 66 -28.78 39.43 63.60
N ARG A 67 -27.67 39.85 64.21
CA ARG A 67 -27.56 40.06 65.66
C ARG A 67 -28.51 41.15 66.15
N LEU A 68 -28.59 42.28 65.46
CA LEU A 68 -29.50 43.38 65.82
C LEU A 68 -30.97 42.97 65.69
N ILE A 69 -31.31 42.12 64.71
CA ILE A 69 -32.65 41.52 64.55
C ILE A 69 -32.98 40.62 65.74
N GLU A 70 -32.03 39.83 66.24
CA GLU A 70 -32.25 38.99 67.41
C GLU A 70 -32.45 39.82 68.69
N ILE A 71 -31.64 40.86 68.89
CA ILE A 71 -31.83 41.83 69.98
C ILE A 71 -33.21 42.48 69.89
N ALA A 72 -33.68 42.83 68.69
CA ALA A 72 -35.01 43.41 68.50
C ALA A 72 -36.13 42.51 69.05
N LYS A 73 -36.02 41.18 68.88
CA LYS A 73 -37.00 40.22 69.43
C LYS A 73 -37.01 40.23 70.97
N GLN A 74 -35.83 40.31 71.59
CA GLN A 74 -35.69 40.38 73.04
C GLN A 74 -36.25 41.68 73.60
N LEU A 75 -35.88 42.81 73.01
CA LEU A 75 -36.36 44.14 73.39
C LEU A 75 -37.88 44.26 73.22
N ASN A 76 -38.44 43.70 72.15
CA ASN A 76 -39.88 43.69 71.94
C ASN A 76 -40.60 42.87 73.04
N THR A 77 -40.02 41.75 73.47
CA THR A 77 -40.55 40.95 74.59
C THR A 77 -40.52 41.74 75.90
N GLN A 78 -39.41 42.43 76.18
CA GLN A 78 -39.29 43.31 77.36
C GLN A 78 -40.28 44.47 77.32
N LEU A 79 -40.47 45.10 76.16
CA LEU A 79 -41.46 46.15 75.96
C LEU A 79 -42.89 45.65 76.22
N GLN A 80 -43.26 44.45 75.74
CA GLN A 80 -44.57 43.86 76.04
C GLN A 80 -44.74 43.57 77.53
N SER A 81 -43.71 43.08 78.21
CA SER A 81 -43.76 42.86 79.66
C SER A 81 -43.89 44.17 80.45
N ALA A 82 -43.10 45.19 80.12
CA ALA A 82 -43.18 46.51 80.74
C ALA A 82 -44.54 47.17 80.49
N LYS A 83 -45.10 46.99 79.29
CA LYS A 83 -46.46 47.43 78.95
C LYS A 83 -47.51 46.75 79.82
N ALA A 84 -47.45 45.43 79.96
CA ALA A 84 -48.39 44.66 80.77
C ALA A 84 -48.32 45.05 82.25
N HIS A 85 -47.12 45.28 82.79
CA HIS A 85 -46.96 45.77 84.17
C HIS A 85 -47.51 47.19 84.34
N LEU A 86 -47.26 48.10 83.39
CA LEU A 86 -47.82 49.44 83.43
C LEU A 86 -49.36 49.43 83.35
N GLU A 87 -49.94 48.61 82.47
CA GLU A 87 -51.39 48.43 82.37
C GLU A 87 -51.99 47.88 83.67
N HIS A 88 -51.30 46.93 84.31
CA HIS A 88 -51.71 46.35 85.59
C HIS A 88 -51.67 47.37 86.74
N ASP A 89 -50.59 48.13 86.87
CA ASP A 89 -50.45 49.16 87.91
C ASP A 89 -51.43 50.33 87.68
N TYR A 90 -51.72 50.66 86.42
CA TYR A 90 -52.75 51.65 86.07
C TYR A 90 -54.15 51.19 86.51
N LEU A 91 -54.48 49.90 86.38
CA LEU A 91 -55.75 49.34 86.85
C LEU A 91 -55.84 49.35 88.38
N LYS A 92 -54.74 49.07 89.10
CA LYS A 92 -54.72 49.11 90.58
C LYS A 92 -54.95 50.50 91.16
N MET A 93 -54.59 51.55 90.43
CA MET A 93 -54.81 52.94 90.83
C MET A 93 -56.31 53.27 91.02
N ILE A 94 -57.22 52.45 90.46
CA ILE A 94 -58.68 52.55 90.69
C ILE A 94 -59.03 52.25 92.15
N ASP A 95 -58.38 51.27 92.76
CA ASP A 95 -58.63 50.81 94.14
C ASP A 95 -57.67 51.46 95.16
N GLU A 96 -56.49 51.90 94.72
CA GLU A 96 -55.44 52.54 95.54
C GLU A 96 -54.98 53.88 94.92
N PRO A 97 -55.65 55.02 95.19
CA PRO A 97 -55.39 56.30 94.53
C PRO A 97 -54.00 56.92 94.82
N GLU A 98 -53.34 56.49 95.89
CA GLU A 98 -52.02 56.98 96.33
C GLU A 98 -50.86 56.15 95.74
N LEU A 99 -51.13 55.15 94.89
CA LEU A 99 -50.12 54.27 94.30
C LEU A 99 -49.25 55.03 93.28
N ASP A 100 -47.94 55.13 93.53
CA ASP A 100 -46.99 55.73 92.60
C ASP A 100 -46.69 54.78 91.42
N ILE A 101 -47.27 55.08 90.27
CA ILE A 101 -47.06 54.33 89.00
C ILE A 101 -45.87 54.85 88.18
N THR A 102 -45.19 55.90 88.65
CA THR A 102 -44.01 56.49 87.98
C THR A 102 -42.91 55.46 87.67
N PRO A 103 -42.61 54.47 88.54
CA PRO A 103 -41.64 53.42 88.23
C PRO A 103 -42.00 52.61 86.97
N SER A 104 -43.26 52.21 86.83
CA SER A 104 -43.75 51.42 85.68
C SER A 104 -43.87 52.27 84.40
N GLN A 105 -44.20 53.56 84.53
CA GLN A 105 -44.15 54.50 83.41
C GLN A 105 -42.71 54.69 82.90
N ASN A 106 -41.75 54.90 83.80
CA ASN A 106 -40.34 55.03 83.45
C ASN A 106 -39.78 53.75 82.84
N ALA A 107 -40.16 52.57 83.36
CA ALA A 107 -39.76 51.28 82.80
C ALA A 107 -40.29 51.07 81.37
N TYR A 108 -41.54 51.44 81.10
CA TYR A 108 -42.09 51.39 79.75
C TYR A 108 -41.41 52.38 78.79
N GLN A 109 -41.20 53.62 79.23
CA GLN A 109 -40.50 54.64 78.44
C GLN A 109 -39.05 54.22 78.12
N ALA A 110 -38.34 53.60 79.07
CA ALA A 110 -37.01 53.07 78.87
C ALA A 110 -37.00 51.91 77.86
N ALA A 111 -37.89 50.92 78.02
CA ALA A 111 -38.01 49.81 77.07
C ALA A 111 -38.37 50.27 75.65
N TRP A 112 -39.22 51.29 75.53
CA TRP A 112 -39.57 51.89 74.23
C TRP A 112 -38.38 52.63 73.60
N ALA A 113 -37.59 53.35 74.39
CA ALA A 113 -36.38 54.02 73.93
C ALA A 113 -35.33 53.02 73.40
N GLU A 114 -35.16 51.88 74.07
CA GLU A 114 -34.25 50.81 73.63
C GLU A 114 -34.72 50.18 72.30
N VAL A 115 -36.02 49.90 72.14
CA VAL A 115 -36.59 49.41 70.87
C VAL A 115 -36.35 50.43 69.74
N LYS A 116 -36.59 51.72 70.01
CA LYS A 116 -36.36 52.79 69.02
C LYS A 116 -34.88 52.92 68.65
N GLN A 117 -33.98 52.81 69.62
CA GLN A 117 -32.53 52.84 69.38
C GLN A 117 -32.07 51.65 68.53
N ASN A 118 -32.53 50.43 68.85
CA ASN A 118 -32.24 49.25 68.04
C ASN A 118 -32.81 49.38 66.62
N GLN A 119 -34.02 49.94 66.45
CA GLN A 119 -34.60 50.20 65.12
C GLN A 119 -33.70 51.14 64.29
N GLN A 120 -33.16 52.20 64.87
CA GLN A 120 -32.22 53.10 64.18
C GLN A 120 -30.91 52.39 63.81
N GLN A 121 -30.36 51.58 64.73
CA GLN A 121 -29.15 50.79 64.47
C GLN A 121 -29.36 49.78 63.34
N ARG A 122 -30.51 49.11 63.31
CA ARG A 122 -30.88 48.19 62.22
C ARG A 122 -30.98 48.90 60.88
N LEU A 123 -31.67 50.05 60.82
CA LEU A 123 -31.77 50.82 59.57
C LEU A 123 -30.40 51.27 59.05
N ALA A 124 -29.51 51.74 59.94
CA ALA A 124 -28.15 52.11 59.58
C ALA A 124 -27.32 50.90 59.11
N ALA A 125 -27.48 49.75 59.76
CA ALA A 125 -26.83 48.50 59.37
C ALA A 125 -27.33 47.97 58.02
N GLU A 126 -28.64 48.07 57.74
CA GLU A 126 -29.27 47.73 56.46
C GLU A 126 -28.75 48.64 55.32
N GLN A 127 -28.64 49.95 55.55
CA GLN A 127 -28.06 50.89 54.59
C GLN A 127 -26.59 50.58 54.29
N THR A 128 -25.79 50.35 55.33
CA THR A 128 -24.37 49.99 55.19
C THR A 128 -24.20 48.68 54.42
N LEU A 129 -25.05 47.68 54.71
CA LEU A 129 -25.07 46.42 53.97
C LEU A 129 -25.36 46.66 52.50
N GLN A 130 -26.39 47.46 52.17
CA GLN A 130 -26.75 47.79 50.79
C GLN A 130 -25.60 48.47 50.03
N GLU A 131 -24.90 49.42 50.65
CA GLU A 131 -23.73 50.08 50.07
C GLU A 131 -22.57 49.10 49.81
N GLN A 132 -22.27 48.23 50.79
CA GLN A 132 -21.24 47.22 50.65
C GLN A 132 -21.59 46.18 49.59
N GLN A 133 -22.86 45.82 49.46
CA GLN A 133 -23.39 44.94 48.42
C GLN A 133 -23.19 45.56 47.03
N ALA A 134 -23.53 46.84 46.86
CA ALA A 134 -23.34 47.56 45.60
C ALA A 134 -21.87 47.63 45.19
N GLN A 135 -20.98 47.90 46.15
CA GLN A 135 -19.53 47.89 45.91
C GLN A 135 -19.01 46.49 45.54
N LEU A 136 -19.53 45.43 46.19
CA LEU A 136 -19.18 44.05 45.83
C LEU A 136 -19.60 43.73 44.40
N THR A 137 -20.81 44.11 43.99
CA THR A 137 -21.29 43.92 42.61
C THR A 137 -20.41 44.65 41.60
N GLN A 138 -20.01 45.91 41.88
CA GLN A 138 -19.12 46.66 40.99
C GLN A 138 -17.75 45.97 40.81
N LEU A 139 -17.17 45.46 41.91
CA LEU A 139 -15.90 44.73 41.87
C LEU A 139 -16.03 43.42 41.08
N GLN A 140 -17.11 42.66 41.29
CA GLN A 140 -17.41 41.45 40.54
C GLN A 140 -17.53 41.70 39.03
N THR A 141 -18.27 42.75 38.62
CA THR A 141 -18.39 43.11 37.20
C THR A 141 -17.04 43.51 36.60
N SER A 142 -16.20 44.24 37.33
CA SER A 142 -14.85 44.60 36.86
C SER A 142 -13.93 43.38 36.69
N GLN A 143 -14.02 42.42 37.63
CA GLN A 143 -13.29 41.17 37.59
C GLN A 143 -13.73 40.30 36.40
N GLU A 144 -15.03 40.22 36.14
CA GLU A 144 -15.58 39.51 34.97
C GLU A 144 -15.15 40.16 33.65
N ALA A 145 -15.16 41.50 33.56
CA ALA A 145 -14.68 42.20 32.38
C ALA A 145 -13.20 41.93 32.07
N LEU A 146 -12.35 41.88 33.11
CA LEU A 146 -10.95 41.47 32.98
C LEU A 146 -10.82 40.00 32.55
N ALA A 147 -11.63 39.10 33.11
CA ALA A 147 -11.65 37.68 32.71
C ALA A 147 -12.02 37.50 31.22
N GLN A 148 -13.01 38.25 30.73
CA GLN A 148 -13.39 38.23 29.31
C GLN A 148 -12.28 38.77 28.41
N LYS A 149 -11.58 39.84 28.82
CA LYS A 149 -10.41 40.36 28.09
C LYS A 149 -9.29 39.33 28.00
N ILE A 150 -8.95 38.67 29.12
CA ILE A 150 -7.93 37.61 29.14
C ILE A 150 -8.32 36.50 28.16
N LYS A 151 -9.56 36.02 28.23
CA LYS A 151 -10.07 34.98 27.31
C LYS A 151 -9.97 35.41 25.84
N HIS A 152 -10.27 36.67 25.53
CA HIS A 152 -10.14 37.19 24.16
C HIS A 152 -8.69 37.20 23.68
N PHE A 153 -7.77 37.73 24.49
CA PHE A 153 -6.34 37.75 24.16
C PHE A 153 -5.73 36.34 24.06
N GLU A 154 -6.21 35.38 24.86
CA GLU A 154 -5.81 33.97 24.73
C GLU A 154 -6.23 33.40 23.36
N GLN A 155 -7.42 33.73 22.86
CA GLN A 155 -7.86 33.34 21.52
C GLN A 155 -7.03 34.02 20.42
N ASP A 156 -6.73 35.31 20.59
CA ASP A 156 -5.89 36.05 19.64
C ASP A 156 -4.46 35.51 19.60
N LYS A 157 -3.92 35.07 20.74
CA LYS A 157 -2.63 34.38 20.80
C LYS A 157 -2.62 33.12 19.93
N LEU A 158 -3.69 32.33 19.98
CA LEU A 158 -3.81 31.11 19.15
C LEU A 158 -3.84 31.46 17.66
N ARG A 159 -4.56 32.51 17.26
CA ARG A 159 -4.57 33.01 15.88
C ARG A 159 -3.20 33.50 15.43
N ALA A 160 -2.56 34.33 16.23
CA ALA A 160 -1.24 34.88 15.93
C ALA A 160 -0.16 33.78 15.80
N ARG A 161 -0.25 32.71 16.62
CA ARG A 161 0.62 31.53 16.48
C ARG A 161 0.38 30.80 15.16
N SER A 162 -0.89 30.59 14.79
CA SER A 162 -1.26 29.95 13.52
C SER A 162 -0.75 30.74 12.31
N GLU A 163 -0.97 32.04 12.28
CA GLU A 163 -0.54 32.93 11.19
C GLU A 163 0.98 33.01 11.04
N ARG A 164 1.69 33.05 12.18
CA ARG A 164 3.15 32.95 12.19
C ARG A 164 3.61 31.65 11.54
N LEU A 165 3.08 30.51 11.99
CA LEU A 165 3.48 29.20 11.47
C LEU A 165 3.11 29.04 9.98
N ARG A 166 1.97 29.58 9.54
CA ARG A 166 1.58 29.62 8.12
C ARG A 166 2.65 30.29 7.26
N THR A 167 3.17 31.42 7.73
CA THR A 167 4.22 32.19 7.05
C THR A 167 5.56 31.44 7.05
N GLU A 168 5.89 30.79 8.16
CA GLU A 168 7.12 29.97 8.28
C GLU A 168 7.11 28.73 7.37
N LEU A 169 5.94 28.11 7.16
CA LEU A 169 5.78 26.92 6.33
C LEU A 169 5.67 27.22 4.84
N LYS A 170 5.17 28.39 4.44
CA LYS A 170 5.05 28.79 3.03
C LYS A 170 6.37 29.36 2.50
N ARG A 171 7.38 28.50 2.36
CA ARG A 171 8.71 28.86 1.87
C ARG A 171 9.11 28.06 0.63
N ALA A 172 10.00 28.64 -0.16
CA ALA A 172 10.69 27.97 -1.26
C ALA A 172 12.20 27.93 -0.98
N SER A 173 12.87 26.87 -1.39
CA SER A 173 14.32 26.72 -1.23
C SER A 173 14.90 25.77 -2.28
N VAL A 174 16.21 25.90 -2.53
CA VAL A 174 16.96 25.00 -3.40
C VAL A 174 17.70 23.99 -2.54
N GLN A 175 17.52 22.70 -2.82
CA GLN A 175 18.21 21.61 -2.15
C GLN A 175 19.21 20.93 -3.08
N LYS A 176 20.47 20.89 -2.67
CA LYS A 176 21.53 20.17 -3.38
C LYS A 176 21.72 18.80 -2.76
N VAL A 177 21.40 17.75 -3.51
CA VAL A 177 21.41 16.37 -2.99
C VAL A 177 22.21 15.44 -3.88
N SER A 178 22.92 14.51 -3.24
CA SER A 178 23.60 13.39 -3.90
C SER A 178 22.93 12.09 -3.50
N PHE A 179 22.57 11.27 -4.48
CA PHE A 179 22.07 9.91 -4.26
C PHE A 179 22.91 8.91 -5.06
N THR A 180 23.20 7.76 -4.46
CA THR A 180 23.95 6.68 -5.08
C THR A 180 23.11 5.42 -5.05
N ASN A 181 22.77 4.91 -6.24
CA ASN A 181 22.04 3.67 -6.43
C ASN A 181 23.00 2.54 -6.86
N VAL A 182 22.63 1.29 -6.60
CA VAL A 182 23.35 0.11 -7.11
C VAL A 182 22.55 -0.43 -8.29
N CYS A 183 23.09 -0.31 -9.51
CA CYS A 183 22.42 -0.81 -10.70
C CYS A 183 22.43 -2.35 -10.72
N SER A 184 21.30 -2.95 -11.11
CA SER A 184 21.24 -4.38 -11.43
C SER A 184 22.06 -4.68 -12.69
N ALA A 185 22.58 -5.91 -12.81
CA ALA A 185 23.20 -6.37 -14.05
C ALA A 185 22.19 -6.50 -15.21
N SER A 186 20.89 -6.58 -14.90
CA SER A 186 19.80 -6.73 -15.87
C SER A 186 19.17 -5.41 -16.34
N MET A 187 19.55 -4.26 -15.78
CA MET A 187 18.99 -2.96 -16.19
C MET A 187 19.88 -2.26 -17.22
N THR A 188 19.24 -1.52 -18.13
CA THR A 188 19.96 -0.63 -19.05
C THR A 188 20.54 0.57 -18.30
N LEU A 189 21.56 1.19 -18.90
CA LEU A 189 22.17 2.41 -18.35
C LEU A 189 21.15 3.54 -18.17
N GLN A 190 20.25 3.70 -19.14
CA GLN A 190 19.19 4.71 -19.09
C GLN A 190 18.20 4.45 -17.93
N GLN A 191 17.81 3.20 -17.72
CA GLN A 191 16.95 2.81 -16.60
C GLN A 191 17.63 3.09 -15.25
N CYS A 192 18.93 2.77 -15.11
CA CYS A 192 19.64 3.05 -13.87
C CYS A 192 19.76 4.56 -13.61
N ASN A 193 20.06 5.35 -14.64
CA ASN A 193 20.15 6.81 -14.53
C ASN A 193 18.80 7.41 -14.10
N GLN A 194 17.71 7.02 -14.76
CA GLN A 194 16.37 7.51 -14.45
C GLN A 194 15.96 7.16 -13.01
N GLN A 195 16.17 5.91 -12.60
CA GLN A 195 15.87 5.48 -11.23
C GLN A 195 16.69 6.25 -10.19
N THR A 196 17.99 6.48 -10.46
CA THR A 196 18.86 7.21 -9.54
C THR A 196 18.44 8.68 -9.42
N LEU A 197 18.01 9.30 -10.53
CA LEU A 197 17.49 10.66 -10.56
C LEU A 197 16.19 10.79 -9.74
N GLU A 198 15.25 9.87 -9.89
CA GLU A 198 13.99 9.86 -9.12
C GLU A 198 14.25 9.71 -7.62
N LEU A 199 15.16 8.81 -7.23
CA LEU A 199 15.58 8.65 -5.83
C LEU A 199 16.31 9.89 -5.29
N ALA A 200 17.08 10.59 -6.13
CA ALA A 200 17.67 11.86 -5.75
C ALA A 200 16.60 12.94 -5.52
N GLN A 201 15.59 13.05 -6.38
CA GLN A 201 14.47 13.98 -6.19
C GLN A 201 13.69 13.69 -4.90
N GLN A 202 13.40 12.42 -4.59
CA GLN A 202 12.78 12.01 -3.32
C GLN A 202 13.62 12.43 -2.12
N LYS A 203 14.95 12.22 -2.19
CA LYS A 203 15.87 12.69 -1.14
C LYS A 203 15.83 14.21 -0.99
N ALA A 204 15.71 14.96 -2.08
CA ALA A 204 15.58 16.43 -2.04
C ALA A 204 14.30 16.86 -1.32
N VAL A 205 13.15 16.25 -1.65
CA VAL A 205 11.87 16.52 -0.97
C VAL A 205 11.98 16.24 0.53
N LYS A 206 12.55 15.09 0.91
CA LYS A 206 12.71 14.72 2.33
C LYS A 206 13.64 15.67 3.08
N GLN A 207 14.74 16.10 2.46
CA GLN A 207 15.66 17.08 3.06
C GLN A 207 15.01 18.46 3.17
N PHE A 208 14.27 18.91 2.15
CA PHE A 208 13.51 20.16 2.21
C PHE A 208 12.46 20.15 3.30
N GLN A 209 11.68 19.06 3.43
CA GLN A 209 10.70 18.90 4.49
C GLN A 209 11.35 19.02 5.87
N ALA A 210 12.45 18.29 6.10
CA ALA A 210 13.17 18.34 7.37
C ALA A 210 13.73 19.73 7.69
N TRP A 211 14.31 20.41 6.69
CA TRP A 211 14.77 21.79 6.82
C TRP A 211 13.62 22.73 7.19
N LEU A 212 12.52 22.67 6.43
CA LEU A 212 11.36 23.54 6.63
C LEU A 212 10.80 23.42 8.05
N ILE A 213 10.67 22.19 8.56
CA ILE A 213 10.18 21.92 9.91
C ILE A 213 11.16 22.43 10.98
N ASN A 214 12.46 22.21 10.79
CA ASN A 214 13.48 22.63 11.75
C ASN A 214 13.57 24.16 11.88
N GLU A 215 13.26 24.88 10.81
CA GLU A 215 13.27 26.35 10.79
C GLU A 215 12.01 27.00 11.38
N THR A 216 11.00 26.22 11.77
CA THR A 216 9.81 26.76 12.43
C THR A 216 10.10 27.14 13.89
N THR A 217 9.44 28.19 14.38
CA THR A 217 9.61 28.66 15.77
C THR A 217 9.11 27.66 16.80
N GLU A 218 8.21 26.75 16.43
CA GLU A 218 7.63 25.71 17.28
C GLU A 218 7.96 24.28 16.80
N SER A 219 9.19 24.08 16.29
CA SER A 219 9.61 22.86 15.60
C SER A 219 9.37 21.55 16.36
N SER A 220 9.47 21.52 17.69
CA SER A 220 9.16 20.32 18.50
C SER A 220 7.69 19.90 18.39
N LEU A 221 6.77 20.87 18.45
CA LEU A 221 5.33 20.63 18.36
C LEU A 221 4.93 20.24 16.93
N VAL A 222 5.48 20.96 15.94
CA VAL A 222 5.31 20.65 14.51
C VAL A 222 5.75 19.20 14.22
N LYS A 223 6.91 18.75 14.73
CA LYS A 223 7.39 17.37 14.56
C LYS A 223 6.46 16.34 15.19
N GLN A 224 5.87 16.64 16.35
CA GLN A 224 4.98 15.75 17.07
C GLN A 224 3.68 15.47 16.29
N HIS A 225 3.18 16.46 15.55
CA HIS A 225 1.89 16.39 14.84
C HIS A 225 2.02 16.22 13.32
N LEU A 226 3.24 16.11 12.79
CA LEU A 226 3.49 16.03 11.35
C LEU A 226 2.92 14.77 10.68
N ALA A 227 2.80 13.66 11.41
CA ALA A 227 2.59 12.32 10.84
C ALA A 227 1.40 12.23 9.87
N ASN A 228 0.34 13.03 10.09
CA ASN A 228 -0.90 13.00 9.30
C ASN A 228 -1.16 14.32 8.57
N ILE A 229 -0.14 15.18 8.39
CA ILE A 229 -0.30 16.52 7.83
C ILE A 229 0.60 16.68 6.62
N SER A 230 -0.01 16.83 5.44
CA SER A 230 0.72 17.16 4.21
C SER A 230 1.12 18.63 4.18
N LEU A 231 2.41 18.88 3.91
CA LEU A 231 2.93 20.23 3.64
C LEU A 231 2.81 20.62 2.15
N ASN A 232 2.28 19.73 1.30
CA ASN A 232 2.15 19.88 -0.16
C ASN A 232 3.43 20.46 -0.78
N ILE A 233 4.50 19.68 -0.75
CA ILE A 233 5.81 20.09 -1.27
C ILE A 233 5.84 19.83 -2.77
N HIS A 234 6.08 20.88 -3.56
CA HIS A 234 6.18 20.82 -5.00
C HIS A 234 7.64 20.94 -5.46
N LEU A 235 8.08 20.02 -6.31
CA LEU A 235 9.33 20.15 -7.07
C LEU A 235 9.06 21.03 -8.29
N LEU A 236 9.51 22.28 -8.24
CA LEU A 236 9.29 23.26 -9.31
C LEU A 236 10.22 22.99 -10.49
N SER A 237 11.49 22.70 -10.21
CA SER A 237 12.50 22.41 -11.22
C SER A 237 13.65 21.63 -10.60
N HIS A 238 14.46 20.97 -11.44
CA HIS A 238 15.71 20.38 -11.01
C HIS A 238 16.79 20.49 -12.08
N LYS A 239 18.04 20.59 -11.67
CA LYS A 239 19.23 20.59 -12.52
C LYS A 239 20.16 19.48 -12.11
N ILE A 240 20.58 18.65 -13.07
CA ILE A 240 21.60 17.64 -12.84
C ILE A 240 22.97 18.32 -12.85
N VAL A 241 23.70 18.20 -11.75
CA VAL A 241 25.04 18.77 -11.57
C VAL A 241 26.12 17.74 -11.96
N GLU A 242 25.91 16.49 -11.56
CA GLU A 242 26.82 15.37 -11.81
C GLU A 242 25.98 14.10 -11.97
N SER A 243 26.25 13.27 -12.97
CA SER A 243 25.62 11.96 -13.10
C SER A 243 26.56 10.97 -13.77
N GLY A 244 26.77 9.81 -13.15
CA GLY A 244 27.65 8.77 -13.70
C GLY A 244 28.00 7.65 -12.73
N PHE A 245 28.74 6.65 -13.22
CA PHE A 245 29.27 5.58 -12.37
C PHE A 245 30.42 6.08 -11.51
N TYR A 246 30.32 5.82 -10.21
CA TYR A 246 31.32 6.22 -9.23
C TYR A 246 32.24 5.05 -8.85
N SER A 247 31.73 3.81 -8.81
CA SER A 247 32.53 2.61 -8.50
C SER A 247 31.77 1.33 -8.86
N GLY A 248 32.29 0.56 -9.82
CA GLY A 248 31.66 -0.70 -10.27
C GLY A 248 30.23 -0.46 -10.75
N ASN A 249 29.27 -1.13 -10.12
CA ASN A 249 27.84 -0.99 -10.42
C ASN A 249 27.13 0.13 -9.65
N LYS A 250 27.86 1.00 -8.93
CA LYS A 250 27.28 2.15 -8.21
C LYS A 250 27.17 3.37 -9.11
N PHE A 251 25.93 3.81 -9.34
CA PHE A 251 25.62 4.99 -10.13
C PHE A 251 25.20 6.13 -9.20
N LYS A 252 25.82 7.29 -9.38
CA LYS A 252 25.64 8.47 -8.54
C LYS A 252 25.02 9.58 -9.37
N THR A 253 24.02 10.25 -8.80
CA THR A 253 23.43 11.46 -9.36
C THR A 253 23.40 12.55 -8.30
N VAL A 254 23.88 13.74 -8.67
CA VAL A 254 23.83 14.97 -7.88
C VAL A 254 22.89 15.94 -8.58
N ILE A 255 21.88 16.41 -7.87
CA ILE A 255 20.92 17.40 -8.38
C ILE A 255 20.83 18.62 -7.48
N GLU A 256 20.47 19.73 -8.09
CA GLU A 256 19.94 20.92 -7.41
C GLU A 256 18.44 21.00 -7.73
N ALA A 257 17.60 20.87 -6.70
CA ALA A 257 16.15 20.81 -6.81
C ALA A 257 15.51 22.05 -6.18
N GLN A 258 14.71 22.78 -6.94
CA GLN A 258 13.94 23.93 -6.45
C GLN A 258 12.58 23.44 -5.94
N LEU A 259 12.31 23.64 -4.66
CA LEU A 259 11.15 23.12 -3.95
C LEU A 259 10.35 24.25 -3.30
N GLU A 260 9.03 24.11 -3.23
CA GLU A 260 8.12 25.04 -2.55
C GLU A 260 7.08 24.27 -1.74
N ALA A 261 6.84 24.68 -0.49
CA ALA A 261 5.75 24.15 0.33
C ALA A 261 4.49 25.01 0.22
N ARG A 262 3.35 24.34 0.02
CA ARG A 262 2.02 24.98 -0.12
C ARG A 262 1.01 24.33 0.85
N PRO A 263 1.24 24.44 2.17
CA PRO A 263 0.37 23.81 3.16
C PRO A 263 -1.07 24.32 3.06
N THR A 264 -2.04 23.48 3.43
CA THR A 264 -3.45 23.89 3.49
C THR A 264 -3.66 24.97 4.55
N THR A 265 -4.76 25.73 4.44
CA THR A 265 -5.11 26.78 5.41
C THR A 265 -5.26 26.26 6.84
N THR A 266 -5.67 25.00 7.01
CA THR A 266 -5.84 24.35 8.33
C THR A 266 -4.58 23.65 8.86
N ALA A 267 -3.56 23.45 8.02
CA ALA A 267 -2.33 22.75 8.41
C ALA A 267 -1.61 23.39 9.61
N PRO A 268 -1.48 24.74 9.72
CA PRO A 268 -0.88 25.36 10.90
C PRO A 268 -1.61 25.03 12.21
N CYS A 269 -2.95 25.02 12.21
CA CYS A 269 -3.72 24.67 13.41
C CYS A 269 -3.55 23.21 13.80
N SER A 270 -3.54 22.32 12.81
CA SER A 270 -3.35 20.89 13.04
C SER A 270 -1.94 20.60 13.58
N LEU A 271 -0.91 21.29 13.06
CA LEU A 271 0.48 21.17 13.53
C LEU A 271 0.68 21.77 14.94
N LEU A 272 -0.09 22.79 15.31
CA LEU A 272 -0.09 23.38 16.65
C LEU A 272 -1.03 22.67 17.63
N ASN A 273 -1.79 21.67 17.16
CA ASN A 273 -2.85 20.98 17.91
C ASN A 273 -3.88 21.96 18.53
N ILE A 274 -4.38 22.89 17.73
CA ILE A 274 -5.40 23.88 18.11
C ILE A 274 -6.62 23.78 17.19
N HIS A 275 -7.78 24.27 17.64
CA HIS A 275 -9.02 24.20 16.88
C HIS A 275 -8.92 24.99 15.56
N ASN A 276 -9.46 24.46 14.46
CA ASN A 276 -9.36 25.06 13.12
C ASN A 276 -9.93 26.48 13.03
N GLN A 277 -10.85 26.87 13.93
CA GLN A 277 -11.38 28.24 13.99
C GLN A 277 -10.32 29.34 14.17
N TYR A 278 -9.11 28.97 14.62
CA TYR A 278 -8.00 29.92 14.77
C TYR A 278 -7.11 30.03 13.51
N CYS A 279 -7.43 29.29 12.45
CA CYS A 279 -6.74 29.35 11.15
C CYS A 279 -7.45 30.22 10.12
N PHE A 280 -8.61 30.77 10.46
CA PHE A 280 -9.43 31.61 9.58
C PHE A 280 -9.53 33.02 10.16
N ALA A 281 -9.65 34.02 9.29
CA ALA A 281 -9.92 35.38 9.74
C ALA A 281 -11.32 35.47 10.37
N ALA A 282 -11.51 36.37 11.34
CA ALA A 282 -12.80 36.57 11.97
C ALA A 282 -13.83 37.08 10.95
N GLY A 283 -14.77 36.22 10.54
CA GLY A 283 -15.80 36.53 9.53
C GLY A 283 -15.63 35.82 8.19
N GLU A 284 -14.57 35.04 7.99
CA GLU A 284 -14.53 34.08 6.88
C GLU A 284 -15.35 32.84 7.27
N ASP A 285 -16.60 32.81 6.83
CA ASP A 285 -17.44 31.61 6.89
C ASP A 285 -16.78 30.44 6.17
N GLN A 286 -17.09 29.23 6.63
CA GLN A 286 -16.80 27.94 5.99
C GLN A 286 -17.55 27.78 4.65
N GLN A 287 -17.42 28.75 3.74
CA GLN A 287 -17.79 28.56 2.35
C GLN A 287 -16.69 27.75 1.69
N ASN A 288 -16.91 26.45 1.73
CA ASN A 288 -16.52 25.43 0.77
C ASN A 288 -15.92 26.01 -0.52
N THR A 289 -14.64 26.40 -0.49
CA THR A 289 -13.83 26.54 -1.68
C THR A 289 -13.55 25.11 -2.15
N GLN A 290 -14.50 24.56 -2.90
CA GLN A 290 -14.19 23.61 -3.96
C GLN A 290 -13.25 24.31 -4.95
N GLN A 291 -12.00 24.47 -4.58
CA GLN A 291 -10.94 24.34 -5.56
C GLN A 291 -10.73 22.85 -5.69
N GLN A 292 -10.99 22.33 -6.90
CA GLN A 292 -10.53 21.01 -7.32
C GLN A 292 -9.02 20.96 -7.16
N GLU A 293 -8.56 20.61 -5.97
CA GLU A 293 -7.16 20.36 -5.67
C GLU A 293 -7.05 18.91 -5.23
N VAL A 294 -6.28 18.18 -6.01
CA VAL A 294 -6.13 16.75 -5.85
C VAL A 294 -5.16 16.53 -4.67
N ALA A 295 -5.73 16.33 -3.47
CA ALA A 295 -4.95 16.13 -2.24
C ALA A 295 -4.11 14.85 -2.37
N TRP A 296 -2.79 14.92 -2.25
CA TRP A 296 -1.97 13.72 -2.29
C TRP A 296 -2.05 12.99 -0.95
N ILE A 297 -2.51 11.75 -0.97
CA ILE A 297 -2.84 10.90 0.17
C ILE A 297 -1.89 9.70 0.19
N SER A 298 -1.47 9.27 1.39
CA SER A 298 -0.61 8.09 1.52
C SER A 298 -1.41 6.81 1.33
N LEU A 299 -0.96 5.97 0.41
CA LEU A 299 -1.45 4.63 0.19
C LEU A 299 -0.33 3.64 0.52
N VAL A 300 -0.55 2.84 1.57
CA VAL A 300 0.33 1.72 1.92
C VAL A 300 -0.23 0.45 1.30
N ILE A 301 0.52 -0.18 0.40
CA ILE A 301 0.12 -1.42 -0.26
C ILE A 301 0.95 -2.57 0.29
N ARG A 302 0.27 -3.57 0.82
CA ARG A 302 0.87 -4.83 1.30
C ARG A 302 0.21 -6.01 0.62
N SER A 303 0.99 -7.01 0.26
CA SER A 303 0.48 -8.28 -0.25
C SER A 303 0.94 -9.44 0.63
N ASN A 304 0.23 -10.57 0.55
CA ASN A 304 0.63 -11.83 1.18
C ASN A 304 1.86 -12.47 0.50
N GLN A 305 2.33 -11.91 -0.61
CA GLN A 305 3.48 -12.35 -1.37
C GLN A 305 4.56 -11.27 -1.44
N TYR A 306 5.81 -11.68 -1.58
CA TYR A 306 6.96 -10.79 -1.78
C TYR A 306 7.45 -10.88 -3.23
N HIS A 307 8.24 -9.90 -3.70
CA HIS A 307 8.71 -9.82 -5.09
C HIS A 307 7.56 -9.81 -6.12
N ASP A 308 6.45 -9.17 -5.78
CA ASP A 308 5.37 -8.87 -6.71
C ASP A 308 5.64 -7.54 -7.43
N ASN A 309 4.74 -7.16 -8.32
CA ASN A 309 4.82 -5.95 -9.10
C ASN A 309 3.54 -5.14 -8.94
N VAL A 310 3.63 -4.02 -8.23
CA VAL A 310 2.54 -3.09 -8.01
C VAL A 310 2.58 -2.01 -9.09
N SER A 311 1.43 -1.79 -9.71
CA SER A 311 1.16 -0.66 -10.58
C SER A 311 -0.12 0.05 -10.19
N ILE A 312 -0.16 1.36 -10.36
CA ILE A 312 -1.29 2.22 -10.01
C ILE A 312 -1.55 3.12 -11.19
N ASP A 313 -2.75 3.03 -11.75
CA ASP A 313 -3.14 3.67 -13.02
C ASP A 313 -2.17 3.39 -14.18
N GLY A 314 -1.60 2.18 -14.20
CA GLY A 314 -0.62 1.74 -15.20
C GLY A 314 0.82 2.19 -14.95
N VAL A 315 1.10 2.96 -13.89
CA VAL A 315 2.46 3.36 -13.48
C VAL A 315 3.03 2.34 -12.50
N ARG A 316 4.28 1.88 -12.70
CA ARG A 316 4.92 0.82 -11.91
C ARG A 316 5.66 1.38 -10.68
N TYR A 317 5.38 0.87 -9.48
CA TYR A 317 5.93 1.35 -8.21
C TYR A 317 6.85 0.36 -7.48
N GLY A 318 6.98 -0.88 -7.96
CA GLY A 318 7.89 -1.89 -7.40
C GLY A 318 7.16 -3.03 -6.71
N SER A 319 7.78 -3.66 -5.71
CA SER A 319 7.23 -4.82 -4.99
C SER A 319 6.74 -4.41 -3.62
N THR A 320 5.61 -4.96 -3.18
CA THR A 320 5.11 -4.80 -1.81
C THR A 320 6.13 -5.29 -0.77
N PRO A 321 6.15 -4.70 0.45
CA PRO A 321 5.35 -3.54 0.87
C PRO A 321 5.85 -2.23 0.26
N ILE A 322 4.94 -1.39 -0.23
CA ILE A 322 5.25 -0.04 -0.71
C ILE A 322 4.36 1.01 -0.06
N GLU A 323 4.89 2.22 0.05
CA GLU A 323 4.15 3.41 0.44
C GLU A 323 4.28 4.42 -0.68
N VAL A 324 3.14 4.88 -1.21
CA VAL A 324 3.06 5.78 -2.36
C VAL A 324 2.07 6.89 -2.05
N MET A 325 2.41 8.12 -2.43
CA MET A 325 1.49 9.24 -2.34
C MET A 325 0.73 9.31 -3.67
N LEU A 326 -0.60 9.38 -3.62
CA LEU A 326 -1.45 9.49 -4.81
C LEU A 326 -2.47 10.62 -4.64
N PRO A 327 -2.90 11.29 -5.73
CA PRO A 327 -3.96 12.26 -5.66
C PRO A 327 -5.26 11.69 -5.03
N ALA A 328 -6.09 12.55 -4.47
CA ALA A 328 -7.40 12.15 -3.98
C ALA A 328 -8.31 11.80 -5.16
N GLY A 329 -8.99 10.66 -5.04
CA GLY A 329 -9.88 10.14 -6.06
C GLY A 329 -9.64 8.68 -6.36
N LYS A 330 -10.21 8.24 -7.49
CA LYS A 330 -10.22 6.84 -7.89
C LYS A 330 -8.90 6.46 -8.54
N HIS A 331 -8.26 5.44 -7.98
CA HIS A 331 -7.02 4.86 -8.48
C HIS A 331 -7.22 3.37 -8.68
N LEU A 332 -6.77 2.84 -9.82
CA LEU A 332 -6.76 1.41 -10.07
C LEU A 332 -5.42 0.84 -9.63
N VAL A 333 -5.42 0.08 -8.53
CA VAL A 333 -4.26 -0.67 -8.08
C VAL A 333 -4.27 -2.05 -8.73
N VAL A 334 -3.16 -2.39 -9.38
CA VAL A 334 -2.93 -3.67 -10.03
C VAL A 334 -1.65 -4.29 -9.46
N ILE A 335 -1.75 -5.47 -8.87
CA ILE A 335 -0.60 -6.21 -8.35
C ILE A 335 -0.46 -7.52 -9.13
N GLU A 336 0.70 -7.69 -9.73
CA GLU A 336 1.06 -8.82 -10.58
C GLU A 336 2.21 -9.60 -9.97
N LYS A 337 2.09 -10.92 -9.96
CA LYS A 337 3.20 -11.81 -9.60
C LYS A 337 3.08 -13.04 -10.48
N GLU A 338 4.22 -13.47 -11.01
CA GLU A 338 4.28 -14.70 -11.79
C GLU A 338 3.76 -15.88 -10.96
N GLY A 339 2.86 -16.68 -11.55
CA GLY A 339 2.18 -17.79 -10.86
C GLY A 339 0.96 -17.39 -10.01
N TYR A 340 0.57 -16.11 -9.97
CA TYR A 340 -0.59 -15.61 -9.23
C TYR A 340 -1.58 -14.88 -10.14
N ARG A 341 -2.86 -14.92 -9.78
CA ARG A 341 -3.88 -14.14 -10.49
C ARG A 341 -3.60 -12.66 -10.24
N THR A 342 -3.67 -11.85 -11.29
CA THR A 342 -3.54 -10.40 -11.18
C THR A 342 -4.60 -9.86 -10.21
N PHE A 343 -4.15 -9.27 -9.11
CA PHE A 343 -5.02 -8.56 -8.19
C PHE A 343 -5.34 -7.20 -8.80
N ARG A 344 -6.63 -6.86 -8.94
CA ARG A 344 -7.09 -5.56 -9.45
C ARG A 344 -8.13 -5.00 -8.50
N GLN A 345 -7.92 -3.79 -8.02
CA GLN A 345 -8.88 -3.11 -7.17
C GLN A 345 -8.88 -1.61 -7.49
N GLU A 346 -10.05 -1.08 -7.84
CA GLU A 346 -10.28 0.36 -7.83
C GLU A 346 -10.49 0.79 -6.38
N ILE A 347 -9.71 1.77 -5.94
CA ILE A 347 -9.81 2.37 -4.61
C ILE A 347 -10.12 3.84 -4.78
N ASP A 348 -11.05 4.34 -3.98
CA ASP A 348 -11.33 5.78 -3.89
C ASP A 348 -10.59 6.33 -2.67
N ILE A 349 -9.51 7.06 -2.95
CA ILE A 349 -8.59 7.54 -1.94
C ILE A 349 -9.03 8.94 -1.52
N SER A 350 -9.63 9.05 -0.34
CA SER A 350 -10.06 10.33 0.26
C SER A 350 -9.35 10.64 1.60
N SER A 351 -8.66 9.66 2.17
CA SER A 351 -7.80 9.76 3.36
C SER A 351 -6.77 8.63 3.34
N ASP A 352 -5.73 8.71 4.18
CA ASP A 352 -4.68 7.70 4.24
C ASP A 352 -5.26 6.29 4.31
N HIS A 353 -4.78 5.42 3.43
CA HIS A 353 -5.39 4.11 3.21
C HIS A 353 -4.33 3.02 3.21
N THR A 354 -4.66 1.88 3.81
CA THR A 354 -3.83 0.68 3.72
C THR A 354 -4.58 -0.37 2.93
N LEU A 355 -4.08 -0.68 1.74
CA LEU A 355 -4.59 -1.76 0.91
C LEU A 355 -3.82 -3.05 1.22
N ARG A 356 -4.53 -4.07 1.72
CA ARG A 356 -4.00 -5.43 1.85
C ARG A 356 -4.54 -6.29 0.71
N ALA A 357 -3.67 -6.62 -0.22
CA ALA A 357 -3.99 -7.52 -1.32
C ALA A 357 -3.71 -8.97 -0.93
N MET A 358 -4.65 -9.86 -1.23
CA MET A 358 -4.41 -11.31 -1.17
C MET A 358 -4.31 -11.84 -2.58
N LEU A 359 -3.10 -12.15 -3.01
CA LEU A 359 -2.84 -12.83 -4.26
C LEU A 359 -3.13 -14.31 -4.08
N HIS A 360 -3.96 -14.83 -4.97
CA HIS A 360 -4.25 -16.25 -5.08
C HIS A 360 -3.42 -16.84 -6.20
N GLU A 361 -2.81 -17.99 -5.96
CA GLU A 361 -2.08 -18.71 -7.00
C GLU A 361 -3.01 -18.91 -8.20
N GLN A 362 -2.52 -18.52 -9.36
CA GLN A 362 -3.17 -18.87 -10.60
C GLN A 362 -2.78 -20.32 -10.82
N ALA A 363 -3.75 -21.23 -10.63
CA ALA A 363 -3.57 -22.61 -11.02
C ALA A 363 -3.07 -22.62 -12.47
N ASN A 364 -1.79 -22.95 -12.65
CA ASN A 364 -1.23 -23.27 -13.94
C ASN A 364 -1.79 -24.65 -14.27
N GLU A 365 -3.03 -24.67 -14.76
CA GLU A 365 -3.57 -25.87 -15.39
C GLU A 365 -2.67 -26.13 -16.60
N LEU A 366 -1.78 -27.11 -16.45
CA LEU A 366 -0.97 -27.61 -17.56
C LEU A 366 -1.93 -27.95 -18.71
N LYS A 367 -1.71 -27.38 -19.89
CA LYS A 367 -2.51 -27.69 -21.07
C LYS A 367 -1.71 -28.59 -21.99
N ALA A 368 -2.37 -29.63 -22.50
CA ALA A 368 -1.78 -30.45 -23.54
C ALA A 368 -1.49 -29.58 -24.77
N GLY A 369 -0.28 -29.67 -25.31
CA GLY A 369 0.17 -28.88 -26.46
C GLY A 369 0.95 -27.60 -26.11
N ASP A 370 1.06 -27.22 -24.83
CA ASP A 370 1.91 -26.09 -24.43
C ASP A 370 3.37 -26.37 -24.80
N LYS A 371 4.04 -25.38 -25.41
CA LYS A 371 5.41 -25.49 -25.92
C LYS A 371 6.39 -24.68 -25.10
N PHE A 372 7.53 -25.26 -24.78
CA PHE A 372 8.62 -24.56 -24.09
C PHE A 372 9.97 -25.18 -24.45
N ALA A 373 11.07 -24.52 -24.11
CA ALA A 373 12.41 -25.08 -24.18
C ALA A 373 13.17 -24.65 -22.93
N ASP A 374 13.85 -25.60 -22.27
CA ASP A 374 14.70 -25.26 -21.14
C ASP A 374 16.00 -24.59 -21.63
N THR A 375 16.62 -23.80 -20.76
CA THR A 375 17.92 -23.19 -21.06
C THR A 375 19.06 -24.05 -20.50
N LEU A 376 20.09 -24.30 -21.30
CA LEU A 376 21.31 -25.01 -20.91
C LEU A 376 22.27 -24.06 -20.18
N LYS A 377 23.25 -24.60 -19.42
CA LYS A 377 24.24 -23.79 -18.67
C LYS A 377 25.04 -22.79 -19.52
N ASN A 378 25.15 -23.03 -20.82
CA ASN A 378 25.85 -22.17 -21.77
C ASN A 378 24.91 -21.20 -22.52
N ASN A 379 23.70 -20.96 -22.01
CA ASN A 379 22.64 -20.13 -22.59
C ASN A 379 22.10 -20.59 -23.96
N GLN A 380 22.45 -21.81 -24.42
CA GLN A 380 21.77 -22.43 -25.56
C GLN A 380 20.41 -23.01 -25.13
N GLN A 381 19.48 -23.16 -26.07
CA GLN A 381 18.18 -23.78 -25.81
C GLN A 381 18.30 -25.31 -25.92
N ALA A 382 17.68 -26.01 -24.96
CA ALA A 382 17.38 -27.43 -25.05
C ALA A 382 16.36 -27.69 -26.19
N PRO A 383 16.13 -28.96 -26.57
CA PRO A 383 15.07 -29.27 -27.53
C PRO A 383 13.71 -28.71 -27.09
N GLU A 384 12.92 -28.21 -28.04
CA GLU A 384 11.54 -27.76 -27.80
C GLU A 384 10.71 -28.95 -27.28
N MET A 385 10.01 -28.75 -26.18
CA MET A 385 9.20 -29.70 -25.46
C MET A 385 7.72 -29.34 -25.59
N ILE A 386 6.85 -30.34 -25.63
CA ILE A 386 5.40 -30.19 -25.71
C ILE A 386 4.76 -30.94 -24.55
N THR A 387 3.93 -30.25 -23.78
CA THR A 387 3.27 -30.77 -22.59
C THR A 387 2.14 -31.74 -22.93
N LEU A 388 2.05 -32.81 -22.15
CA LEU A 388 0.96 -33.78 -22.07
C LEU A 388 0.50 -33.88 -20.62
N VAL A 389 -0.81 -34.01 -20.43
CA VAL A 389 -1.43 -33.96 -19.10
C VAL A 389 -1.79 -35.35 -18.59
N ALA A 390 -1.84 -35.49 -17.26
CA ALA A 390 -2.42 -36.68 -16.64
C ALA A 390 -3.86 -36.91 -17.13
N GLY A 391 -4.26 -38.17 -17.27
CA GLY A 391 -5.58 -38.48 -17.81
C GLY A 391 -5.77 -39.94 -18.19
N GLN A 392 -6.94 -40.25 -18.75
CA GLN A 392 -7.24 -41.56 -19.31
C GLN A 392 -6.99 -41.55 -20.81
N TYR A 393 -6.20 -42.50 -21.27
CA TYR A 393 -5.82 -42.63 -22.66
C TYR A 393 -6.13 -44.03 -23.19
N LEU A 394 -6.30 -44.08 -24.49
CA LEU A 394 -6.79 -45.21 -25.25
C LEU A 394 -5.74 -45.56 -26.30
N LEU A 395 -5.06 -46.68 -26.10
CA LEU A 395 -3.85 -47.10 -26.80
C LEU A 395 -3.99 -48.52 -27.39
N GLY A 396 -2.97 -48.93 -28.12
CA GLY A 396 -2.87 -50.24 -28.76
C GLY A 396 -3.62 -50.31 -30.09
N GLU A 397 -3.46 -51.44 -30.76
CA GLU A 397 -4.20 -51.76 -31.97
C GLU A 397 -5.71 -51.74 -31.69
N ASN A 398 -6.48 -51.10 -32.57
CA ASN A 398 -7.92 -50.92 -32.41
C ASN A 398 -8.35 -50.32 -31.05
N ILE A 399 -7.46 -49.58 -30.38
CA ILE A 399 -7.77 -48.91 -29.11
C ILE A 399 -8.14 -49.92 -27.99
N ALA A 400 -7.57 -51.13 -28.05
CA ALA A 400 -7.91 -52.21 -27.14
C ALA A 400 -7.42 -52.01 -25.69
N ARG A 401 -6.51 -51.06 -25.43
CA ARG A 401 -5.90 -50.86 -24.11
C ARG A 401 -6.21 -49.47 -23.56
N GLN A 402 -6.90 -49.41 -22.43
CA GLN A 402 -7.06 -48.18 -21.65
C GLN A 402 -5.95 -48.08 -20.61
N ILE A 403 -5.30 -46.92 -20.54
CA ILE A 403 -4.31 -46.61 -19.52
C ILE A 403 -4.70 -45.34 -18.77
N HIS A 404 -4.19 -45.19 -17.55
CA HIS A 404 -4.23 -43.94 -16.81
C HIS A 404 -2.81 -43.42 -16.64
N LEU A 405 -2.52 -42.25 -17.22
CA LEU A 405 -1.33 -41.49 -16.90
C LEU A 405 -1.63 -40.67 -15.66
N ASP A 406 -0.93 -40.96 -14.56
CA ASP A 406 -1.09 -40.33 -13.26
C ASP A 406 -0.32 -39.00 -13.11
N HIS A 407 0.54 -38.68 -14.09
CA HIS A 407 1.35 -37.47 -14.11
C HIS A 407 1.32 -36.79 -15.48
N ALA A 408 1.61 -35.49 -15.47
CA ALA A 408 1.92 -34.73 -16.68
C ALA A 408 3.41 -34.86 -17.01
N PHE A 409 3.74 -34.76 -18.29
CA PHE A 409 5.12 -34.77 -18.77
C PHE A 409 5.24 -33.89 -20.01
N ALA A 410 6.47 -33.59 -20.43
CA ALA A 410 6.71 -32.96 -21.72
C ALA A 410 7.60 -33.85 -22.59
N LEU A 411 7.26 -34.01 -23.86
CA LEU A 411 8.04 -34.79 -24.83
C LEU A 411 8.62 -33.85 -25.90
N SER A 412 9.80 -34.13 -26.44
CA SER A 412 10.41 -33.28 -27.46
C SER A 412 9.56 -33.24 -28.73
N ALA A 413 9.36 -32.03 -29.27
CA ALA A 413 8.54 -31.75 -30.45
C ALA A 413 9.04 -32.49 -31.71
N THR A 414 10.34 -32.75 -31.79
CA THR A 414 11.03 -33.52 -32.84
C THR A 414 11.89 -34.62 -32.22
N PRO A 415 12.37 -35.61 -33.00
CA PRO A 415 13.49 -36.44 -32.59
C PRO A 415 14.73 -35.55 -32.35
N VAL A 416 15.65 -36.04 -31.52
CA VAL A 416 16.91 -35.33 -31.26
C VAL A 416 17.68 -35.20 -32.56
N THR A 417 18.12 -33.98 -32.89
CA THR A 417 18.79 -33.70 -34.16
C THR A 417 20.30 -33.97 -34.07
N VAL A 418 20.93 -34.11 -35.24
CA VAL A 418 22.40 -34.22 -35.35
C VAL A 418 23.10 -33.05 -34.67
N GLU A 419 22.58 -31.82 -34.80
CA GLU A 419 23.12 -30.64 -34.13
C GLU A 419 23.01 -30.70 -32.60
N GLN A 420 21.85 -31.11 -32.09
CA GLN A 420 21.63 -31.27 -30.65
C GLN A 420 22.54 -32.35 -30.05
N PHE A 421 22.69 -33.48 -30.75
CA PHE A 421 23.56 -34.57 -30.33
C PHE A 421 25.05 -34.20 -30.46
N LYS A 422 25.42 -33.42 -31.48
CA LYS A 422 26.78 -32.88 -31.63
C LYS A 422 27.17 -31.98 -30.46
N SER A 423 26.26 -31.14 -29.98
CA SER A 423 26.52 -30.32 -28.79
C SER A 423 26.83 -31.18 -27.55
N PHE A 424 26.10 -32.29 -27.37
CA PHE A 424 26.37 -33.26 -26.31
C PHE A 424 27.77 -33.88 -26.44
N THR A 425 28.12 -34.44 -27.60
CA THR A 425 29.42 -35.11 -27.80
C THR A 425 30.59 -34.13 -27.70
N GLN A 426 30.44 -32.89 -28.19
CA GLN A 426 31.46 -31.85 -28.08
C GLN A 426 31.71 -31.39 -26.64
N GLN A 427 30.66 -31.29 -25.81
CA GLN A 427 30.80 -30.84 -24.43
C GLN A 427 31.30 -31.94 -23.48
N THR A 428 31.05 -33.20 -23.82
CA THR A 428 31.35 -34.34 -22.93
C THR A 428 32.52 -35.20 -23.39
N GLY A 429 32.90 -35.11 -24.67
CA GLY A 429 33.83 -36.06 -25.29
C GLY A 429 33.24 -37.47 -25.44
N TYR A 430 31.91 -37.62 -25.35
CA TYR A 430 31.23 -38.92 -25.40
C TYR A 430 31.45 -39.63 -26.74
N GLN A 431 31.78 -40.92 -26.67
CA GLN A 431 31.87 -41.83 -27.81
C GLN A 431 30.68 -42.80 -27.79
N THR A 432 29.99 -42.96 -28.92
CA THR A 432 28.80 -43.81 -29.01
C THR A 432 29.16 -45.30 -29.09
N ASP A 433 28.21 -46.17 -28.77
CA ASP A 433 28.39 -47.63 -28.95
C ASP A 433 28.76 -47.98 -30.40
N ALA A 434 28.20 -47.27 -31.39
CA ALA A 434 28.54 -47.43 -32.81
C ALA A 434 29.99 -47.01 -33.12
N GLU A 435 30.49 -45.95 -32.49
CA GLU A 435 31.89 -45.50 -32.66
C GLU A 435 32.86 -46.50 -32.01
N LEU A 436 32.52 -47.03 -30.83
CA LEU A 436 33.33 -48.02 -30.11
C LEU A 436 33.38 -49.38 -30.83
N GLN A 437 32.24 -49.83 -31.36
CA GLN A 437 32.14 -51.09 -32.11
C GLN A 437 32.52 -50.93 -33.59
N ASN A 438 32.64 -49.69 -34.08
CA ASN A 438 32.88 -49.33 -35.47
C ASN A 438 31.85 -49.93 -36.45
N ILE A 439 30.60 -50.06 -36.00
CA ILE A 439 29.50 -50.71 -36.71
C ILE A 439 28.19 -49.96 -36.45
N CYS A 440 27.39 -49.78 -37.51
CA CYS A 440 25.98 -49.39 -37.40
C CYS A 440 25.12 -50.29 -38.30
N LEU A 441 24.00 -50.78 -37.77
CA LEU A 441 23.07 -51.63 -38.50
C LEU A 441 22.29 -50.84 -39.56
N ALA A 442 22.04 -51.47 -40.70
CA ALA A 442 21.19 -50.93 -41.75
C ALA A 442 20.35 -52.04 -42.38
N VAL A 443 19.23 -51.66 -43.00
CA VAL A 443 18.44 -52.57 -43.83
C VAL A 443 19.03 -52.57 -45.23
N ASN A 444 19.51 -53.72 -45.71
CA ASN A 444 19.99 -53.91 -47.07
C ASN A 444 19.17 -54.99 -47.78
N GLU A 445 18.47 -54.62 -48.85
CA GLU A 445 17.62 -55.41 -49.77
C GLU A 445 16.57 -56.34 -49.12
N THR A 446 16.95 -57.21 -48.19
CA THR A 446 16.07 -58.15 -47.48
C THR A 446 16.44 -58.40 -46.00
N ALA A 447 17.57 -57.89 -45.49
CA ALA A 447 18.05 -58.20 -44.14
C ALA A 447 18.67 -57.00 -43.40
N VAL A 448 18.65 -57.06 -42.07
CA VAL A 448 19.40 -56.14 -41.20
C VAL A 448 20.84 -56.62 -41.14
N ALA A 449 21.79 -55.77 -41.56
CA ALA A 449 23.20 -56.10 -41.61
C ALA A 449 24.07 -54.98 -41.01
N PRO A 450 25.20 -55.31 -40.38
CA PRO A 450 26.16 -54.32 -39.89
C PRO A 450 26.91 -53.64 -41.04
N ILE A 451 26.99 -52.32 -41.02
CA ILE A 451 27.87 -51.52 -41.89
C ILE A 451 29.10 -51.13 -41.07
N SER A 452 30.27 -51.63 -41.46
CA SER A 452 31.54 -51.28 -40.84
C SER A 452 31.94 -49.84 -41.15
N GLY A 453 32.54 -49.14 -40.18
CA GLY A 453 32.96 -47.74 -40.34
C GLY A 453 31.81 -46.74 -40.34
N SER A 454 30.65 -47.13 -39.81
CA SER A 454 29.42 -46.34 -39.79
C SER A 454 29.02 -46.00 -38.36
N HIS A 455 28.66 -44.73 -38.13
CA HIS A 455 28.30 -44.14 -36.84
C HIS A 455 27.44 -42.90 -37.07
N TRP A 456 27.06 -42.19 -35.99
CA TRP A 456 26.09 -41.09 -36.06
C TRP A 456 26.50 -39.92 -36.98
N GLN A 457 27.80 -39.70 -37.22
CA GLN A 457 28.27 -38.67 -38.16
C GLN A 457 28.31 -39.15 -39.62
N LYS A 458 28.33 -40.47 -39.83
CA LYS A 458 28.45 -41.11 -41.14
C LYS A 458 27.58 -42.37 -41.18
N PRO A 459 26.23 -42.23 -41.16
CA PRO A 459 25.32 -43.37 -41.04
C PRO A 459 25.10 -44.18 -42.33
N GLY A 460 25.87 -43.88 -43.38
CA GLY A 460 25.71 -44.46 -44.72
C GLY A 460 24.91 -43.59 -45.71
N PHE A 461 24.45 -42.41 -45.29
CA PHE A 461 23.80 -41.41 -46.14
C PHE A 461 24.09 -39.99 -45.63
N SER A 462 23.83 -38.97 -46.45
CA SER A 462 24.02 -37.57 -46.06
C SER A 462 22.97 -37.11 -45.05
N GLN A 463 23.41 -36.47 -43.97
CA GLN A 463 22.55 -35.85 -42.97
C GLN A 463 22.84 -34.34 -42.87
N THR A 464 21.82 -33.57 -42.51
CA THR A 464 21.94 -32.15 -42.18
C THR A 464 21.97 -31.97 -40.66
N ALA A 465 22.31 -30.77 -40.19
CA ALA A 465 22.20 -30.38 -38.78
C ALA A 465 20.79 -30.65 -38.18
N GLN A 466 19.76 -30.50 -39.01
CA GLN A 466 18.35 -30.71 -38.65
C GLN A 466 17.83 -32.11 -38.99
N SER A 467 18.69 -33.05 -39.41
CA SER A 467 18.28 -34.45 -39.53
C SER A 467 18.21 -35.09 -38.13
N PRO A 468 17.35 -36.11 -37.91
CA PRO A 468 17.38 -36.87 -36.67
C PRO A 468 18.71 -37.60 -36.54
N VAL A 469 19.29 -37.60 -35.33
CA VAL A 469 20.47 -38.42 -35.05
C VAL A 469 20.10 -39.90 -35.14
N VAL A 470 20.92 -40.68 -35.83
CA VAL A 470 20.78 -42.13 -35.98
C VAL A 470 22.12 -42.82 -35.68
N CYS A 471 22.17 -44.15 -35.77
CA CYS A 471 23.36 -44.91 -35.35
C CYS A 471 23.73 -44.62 -33.89
N VAL A 472 22.71 -44.54 -33.04
CA VAL A 472 22.81 -44.37 -31.60
C VAL A 472 22.06 -45.52 -30.92
N SER A 473 22.66 -46.10 -29.89
CA SER A 473 22.05 -47.15 -29.07
C SER A 473 21.10 -46.56 -28.03
N GLN A 474 20.37 -47.43 -27.32
CA GLN A 474 19.57 -46.99 -26.16
C GLN A 474 20.49 -46.45 -25.04
N ASN A 475 21.71 -46.99 -24.92
CA ASN A 475 22.69 -46.49 -23.95
C ASN A 475 23.13 -45.06 -24.28
N ASP A 476 23.38 -44.78 -25.55
CA ASP A 476 23.75 -43.44 -26.04
C ASP A 476 22.63 -42.44 -25.78
N ALA A 477 21.39 -42.83 -26.07
CA ALA A 477 20.22 -42.00 -25.81
C ALA A 477 20.05 -41.72 -24.30
N ASN A 478 20.23 -42.72 -23.44
CA ASN A 478 20.23 -42.55 -21.99
C ASN A 478 21.42 -41.72 -21.46
N ALA A 479 22.57 -41.73 -22.14
CA ALA A 479 23.69 -40.85 -21.82
C ALA A 479 23.35 -39.39 -22.15
N TYR A 480 22.74 -39.15 -23.30
CA TYR A 480 22.26 -37.84 -23.71
C TYR A 480 21.23 -37.26 -22.70
N THR A 481 20.24 -38.04 -22.28
CA THR A 481 19.22 -37.57 -21.32
C THR A 481 19.82 -37.24 -19.95
N ARG A 482 20.80 -38.03 -19.48
CA ARG A 482 21.53 -37.74 -18.23
C ARG A 482 22.33 -36.46 -18.32
N TRP A 483 23.06 -36.26 -19.43
CA TRP A 483 23.77 -35.01 -19.67
C TRP A 483 22.82 -33.82 -19.70
N LEU A 484 21.70 -33.93 -20.43
CA LEU A 484 20.73 -32.86 -20.53
C LEU A 484 20.08 -32.53 -19.18
N SER A 485 19.85 -33.54 -18.34
CA SER A 485 19.39 -33.35 -16.96
C SER A 485 20.40 -32.53 -16.14
N GLN A 486 21.68 -32.81 -16.29
CA GLN A 486 22.75 -32.06 -15.61
C GLN A 486 22.91 -30.62 -16.15
N GLN A 487 22.60 -30.38 -17.42
CA GLN A 487 22.67 -29.05 -18.04
C GLN A 487 21.50 -28.15 -17.65
N THR A 488 20.32 -28.72 -17.46
CA THR A 488 19.08 -27.96 -17.23
C THR A 488 18.67 -27.92 -15.76
N GLY A 489 19.09 -28.91 -14.96
CA GLY A 489 18.62 -29.12 -13.59
C GLY A 489 17.28 -29.85 -13.50
N PHE A 490 16.63 -30.16 -14.63
CA PHE A 490 15.40 -30.94 -14.69
C PHE A 490 15.68 -32.40 -14.99
N LYS A 491 14.70 -33.28 -14.75
CA LYS A 491 14.84 -34.71 -15.01
C LYS A 491 14.40 -35.04 -16.43
N TYR A 492 15.38 -35.43 -17.26
CA TYR A 492 15.20 -35.91 -18.62
C TYR A 492 15.43 -37.43 -18.71
N ARG A 493 14.61 -38.11 -19.50
CA ARG A 493 14.71 -39.56 -19.77
C ARG A 493 14.13 -39.92 -21.14
N LEU A 494 14.28 -41.17 -21.55
CA LEU A 494 13.50 -41.72 -22.64
C LEU A 494 12.03 -41.89 -22.20
N PRO A 495 11.06 -41.72 -23.13
CA PRO A 495 9.66 -42.01 -22.83
C PRO A 495 9.44 -43.51 -22.66
N THR A 496 8.43 -43.87 -21.88
CA THR A 496 7.82 -45.21 -21.94
C THR A 496 7.11 -45.40 -23.27
N GLU A 497 6.82 -46.65 -23.62
CA GLU A 497 6.01 -46.96 -24.80
C GLU A 497 4.66 -46.22 -24.78
N ASP A 498 4.04 -46.19 -23.60
CA ASP A 498 2.73 -45.59 -23.35
C ASP A 498 2.76 -44.08 -23.54
N GLU A 499 3.72 -43.40 -22.92
CA GLU A 499 3.91 -41.95 -23.08
C GLU A 499 4.19 -41.57 -24.53
N TRP A 500 5.00 -42.37 -25.23
CA TRP A 500 5.29 -42.15 -26.65
C TRP A 500 4.02 -42.29 -27.50
N GLU A 501 3.22 -43.33 -27.29
CA GLU A 501 2.01 -43.57 -28.07
C GLU A 501 0.92 -42.54 -27.78
N VAL A 502 0.77 -42.10 -26.52
CA VAL A 502 -0.12 -40.98 -26.15
C VAL A 502 0.25 -39.73 -26.95
N ALA A 503 1.54 -39.39 -27.01
CA ALA A 503 2.03 -38.25 -27.78
C ALA A 503 1.80 -38.44 -29.29
N ALA A 504 2.01 -39.65 -29.81
CA ALA A 504 1.87 -39.96 -31.23
C ALA A 504 0.41 -39.80 -31.70
N ARG A 505 -0.53 -40.31 -30.89
CA ARG A 505 -1.97 -40.27 -31.17
C ARG A 505 -2.55 -38.87 -31.05
N ALA A 506 -2.08 -38.06 -30.09
CA ALA A 506 -2.61 -36.71 -29.86
C ALA A 506 -4.15 -36.66 -29.78
N GLY A 507 -4.75 -37.64 -29.10
CA GLY A 507 -6.20 -37.80 -28.97
C GLY A 507 -6.89 -38.57 -30.10
N SER A 508 -6.18 -38.90 -31.19
CA SER A 508 -6.71 -39.73 -32.27
C SER A 508 -6.85 -41.19 -31.87
N LYS A 509 -7.97 -41.80 -32.31
CA LYS A 509 -8.26 -43.23 -32.16
C LYS A 509 -7.87 -44.07 -33.39
N MET A 510 -7.22 -43.44 -34.37
CA MET A 510 -6.93 -44.02 -35.69
C MET A 510 -5.51 -44.61 -35.76
N ASP A 511 -5.18 -45.30 -36.84
CA ASP A 511 -3.86 -45.91 -37.07
C ASP A 511 -2.74 -44.86 -37.15
N TYR A 512 -3.02 -43.75 -37.84
CA TYR A 512 -2.21 -42.55 -37.89
C TYR A 512 -3.00 -41.39 -37.26
N TRP A 513 -2.30 -40.36 -36.76
CA TRP A 513 -2.99 -39.22 -36.13
C TRP A 513 -3.94 -38.48 -37.10
N TRP A 514 -3.69 -38.57 -38.42
CA TRP A 514 -4.52 -37.97 -39.47
C TRP A 514 -5.60 -38.90 -40.06
N GLY A 515 -5.61 -40.20 -39.75
CA GLY A 515 -6.50 -41.15 -40.43
C GLY A 515 -6.09 -42.62 -40.31
N ASN A 516 -6.90 -43.51 -40.87
CA ASN A 516 -6.60 -44.96 -40.94
C ASN A 516 -5.81 -45.36 -42.20
N HIS A 517 -5.64 -44.45 -43.16
CA HIS A 517 -4.98 -44.73 -44.43
C HIS A 517 -3.76 -43.84 -44.62
N PHE A 518 -2.67 -44.46 -45.02
CA PHE A 518 -1.44 -43.76 -45.39
C PHE A 518 -1.55 -43.27 -46.83
N SER A 519 -1.23 -42.00 -47.05
CA SER A 519 -1.10 -41.39 -48.39
C SER A 519 0.33 -40.96 -48.65
N ALA A 520 0.76 -41.07 -49.90
CA ALA A 520 2.09 -40.64 -50.31
C ALA A 520 2.35 -39.17 -49.92
N GLY A 521 3.56 -38.88 -49.43
CA GLY A 521 3.96 -37.53 -49.02
C GLY A 521 3.54 -37.09 -47.61
N GLN A 522 2.84 -37.91 -46.83
CA GLN A 522 2.40 -37.54 -45.46
C GLN A 522 3.49 -37.69 -44.40
N ALA A 523 4.44 -38.60 -44.60
CA ALA A 523 5.58 -38.86 -43.73
C ALA A 523 6.71 -39.52 -44.52
N ASN A 524 7.92 -39.51 -43.97
CA ASN A 524 9.06 -40.24 -44.55
C ASN A 524 9.08 -41.69 -44.09
N THR A 525 8.33 -42.57 -44.75
CA THR A 525 8.47 -44.03 -44.62
C THR A 525 9.02 -44.62 -45.91
N GLY A 526 9.34 -45.91 -45.87
CA GLY A 526 9.65 -46.68 -47.06
C GLY A 526 8.46 -46.64 -48.03
N TRP A 527 8.75 -46.49 -49.32
CA TRP A 527 7.74 -46.41 -50.38
C TRP A 527 6.71 -45.27 -50.26
N ALA A 528 6.94 -44.28 -49.40
CA ALA A 528 6.03 -43.12 -49.24
C ALA A 528 6.04 -42.12 -50.41
N GLY A 529 6.85 -42.35 -51.44
CA GLY A 529 6.96 -41.47 -52.61
C GLY A 529 7.64 -40.13 -52.33
N THR A 530 8.34 -39.98 -51.20
CA THR A 530 9.10 -38.76 -50.86
C THR A 530 10.50 -38.81 -51.45
N PRO A 531 11.22 -37.67 -51.58
CA PRO A 531 12.62 -37.66 -52.02
C PRO A 531 13.56 -38.53 -51.18
N TRP A 532 13.19 -38.81 -49.92
CA TRP A 532 13.99 -39.54 -48.94
C TRP A 532 13.57 -41.01 -48.73
N SER A 533 12.38 -41.40 -49.21
CA SER A 533 11.84 -42.75 -49.03
C SER A 533 12.81 -43.81 -49.56
N ASN A 534 13.11 -44.81 -48.73
CA ASN A 534 14.10 -45.87 -49.00
C ASN A 534 15.54 -45.37 -49.29
N LYS A 535 15.86 -44.10 -49.01
CA LYS A 535 17.19 -43.53 -49.28
C LYS A 535 17.87 -42.95 -48.03
N SER A 536 17.15 -42.17 -47.23
CA SER A 536 17.73 -41.51 -46.05
C SER A 536 16.66 -40.98 -45.10
N THR A 537 17.10 -40.43 -43.96
CA THR A 537 16.23 -39.58 -43.14
C THR A 537 15.93 -38.26 -43.86
N SER A 538 14.81 -37.63 -43.49
CA SER A 538 14.50 -36.25 -43.86
C SER A 538 14.93 -35.32 -42.72
N PRO A 539 15.13 -34.01 -42.96
CA PRO A 539 15.15 -33.04 -41.86
C PRO A 539 13.90 -33.20 -40.99
N VAL A 540 14.03 -32.97 -39.69
CA VAL A 540 12.89 -32.91 -38.78
C VAL A 540 11.96 -31.77 -39.20
N ARG A 541 10.66 -31.90 -38.91
CA ARG A 541 9.63 -30.93 -39.35
C ARG A 541 9.44 -30.82 -40.87
N ALA A 542 9.89 -31.81 -41.65
CA ALA A 542 9.62 -31.85 -43.09
C ALA A 542 8.14 -32.13 -43.43
N PHE A 543 7.40 -32.70 -42.48
CA PHE A 543 5.97 -33.04 -42.61
C PHE A 543 5.15 -32.34 -41.53
N ALA A 544 3.82 -32.36 -41.66
CA ALA A 544 2.92 -31.73 -40.71
C ALA A 544 3.05 -32.35 -39.31
N ALA A 545 2.92 -31.51 -38.27
CA ALA A 545 2.76 -31.96 -36.91
C ALA A 545 1.34 -32.48 -36.65
N ASN A 546 1.22 -33.37 -35.66
CA ASN A 546 -0.08 -33.76 -35.12
C ASN A 546 -0.77 -32.59 -34.37
N PRO A 547 -2.04 -32.71 -33.96
CA PRO A 547 -2.79 -31.60 -33.33
C PRO A 547 -2.16 -31.00 -32.07
N LEU A 548 -1.30 -31.74 -31.37
CA LEU A 548 -0.56 -31.24 -30.21
C LEU A 548 0.77 -30.57 -30.57
N GLY A 549 1.20 -30.66 -31.83
CA GLY A 549 2.42 -30.03 -32.33
C GLY A 549 3.63 -30.95 -32.43
N PHE A 550 3.48 -32.27 -32.23
CA PHE A 550 4.57 -33.23 -32.43
C PHE A 550 4.76 -33.52 -33.92
N TYR A 551 5.97 -33.30 -34.41
CA TYR A 551 6.41 -33.64 -35.76
C TYR A 551 6.94 -35.07 -35.79
N ASP A 552 7.08 -35.72 -36.95
CA ASP A 552 7.82 -36.99 -37.11
C ASP A 552 7.47 -38.09 -36.08
N MET A 553 6.20 -38.18 -35.66
CA MET A 553 5.69 -39.30 -34.85
C MET A 553 5.36 -40.52 -35.72
N VAL A 554 5.28 -40.33 -37.03
CA VAL A 554 5.07 -41.36 -38.04
C VAL A 554 6.24 -41.27 -39.02
N GLY A 555 7.03 -42.34 -39.14
CA GLY A 555 8.19 -42.44 -40.01
C GLY A 555 9.41 -41.63 -39.56
N ASN A 556 10.24 -41.30 -40.54
CA ASN A 556 11.58 -40.73 -40.44
C ASN A 556 12.56 -41.68 -39.73
N VAL A 557 12.43 -41.88 -38.42
CA VAL A 557 13.25 -42.83 -37.65
C VAL A 557 12.43 -43.52 -36.58
N TRP A 558 12.75 -44.78 -36.33
CA TRP A 558 12.31 -45.49 -35.14
C TRP A 558 12.87 -44.78 -33.91
N GLN A 559 12.11 -44.72 -32.82
CA GLN A 559 12.49 -43.93 -31.65
C GLN A 559 12.59 -44.82 -30.41
N TRP A 560 13.75 -44.80 -29.77
CA TRP A 560 13.98 -45.50 -28.50
C TRP A 560 12.99 -45.08 -27.43
N THR A 561 12.41 -46.09 -26.76
CA THR A 561 11.70 -45.95 -25.47
C THR A 561 12.63 -46.36 -24.33
N ASN A 562 12.19 -46.21 -23.08
CA ASN A 562 12.92 -46.67 -21.90
C ASN A 562 12.73 -48.18 -21.60
N ASP A 563 12.05 -48.94 -22.46
CA ASP A 563 11.82 -50.36 -22.22
C ASP A 563 13.15 -51.14 -22.31
N PRO A 564 13.52 -51.92 -21.26
CA PRO A 564 14.80 -52.62 -21.22
C PRO A 564 14.94 -53.74 -22.26
N ARG A 565 13.85 -54.16 -22.90
CA ARG A 565 13.86 -55.12 -24.03
C ARG A 565 14.29 -54.46 -25.33
N GLY A 566 14.43 -53.13 -25.36
CA GLY A 566 14.83 -52.37 -26.53
C GLY A 566 13.67 -52.14 -27.51
N VAL A 567 12.54 -51.68 -26.98
CA VAL A 567 11.37 -51.32 -27.80
C VAL A 567 11.60 -49.96 -28.47
N VAL A 568 11.42 -49.92 -29.78
CA VAL A 568 11.37 -48.67 -30.57
C VAL A 568 10.01 -48.51 -31.24
N LYS A 569 9.55 -47.26 -31.38
CA LYS A 569 8.22 -46.91 -31.92
C LYS A 569 8.31 -45.94 -33.11
N GLY A 570 7.26 -45.88 -33.93
CA GLY A 570 7.04 -44.83 -34.93
C GLY A 570 7.43 -45.13 -36.39
N GLY A 571 8.11 -46.23 -36.69
CA GLY A 571 8.52 -46.54 -38.07
C GLY A 571 9.70 -45.68 -38.56
N ALA A 572 10.22 -45.98 -39.76
CA ALA A 572 11.37 -45.25 -40.32
C ALA A 572 11.35 -45.18 -41.86
N TRP A 573 12.25 -44.38 -42.41
CA TRP A 573 12.41 -44.12 -43.85
C TRP A 573 12.64 -45.36 -44.73
N SER A 574 13.09 -46.47 -44.14
CA SER A 574 13.38 -47.76 -44.80
C SER A 574 12.36 -48.86 -44.49
N PHE A 575 11.25 -48.55 -43.80
CA PHE A 575 10.23 -49.52 -43.37
C PHE A 575 8.87 -49.18 -43.96
N SER A 576 7.99 -50.18 -44.11
CA SER A 576 6.68 -49.96 -44.71
C SER A 576 5.84 -48.97 -43.89
N PRO A 577 4.91 -48.24 -44.54
CA PRO A 577 4.02 -47.33 -43.82
C PRO A 577 3.22 -48.03 -42.69
N ASP A 578 2.85 -49.30 -42.88
CA ASP A 578 2.14 -50.10 -41.88
C ASP A 578 2.92 -50.28 -40.57
N MET A 579 4.25 -50.23 -40.61
CA MET A 579 5.08 -50.30 -39.40
C MET A 579 5.20 -48.93 -38.69
N ALA A 580 4.67 -47.87 -39.28
CA ALA A 580 4.67 -46.52 -38.70
C ALA A 580 3.34 -46.16 -38.00
N LYS A 581 2.39 -47.10 -37.90
CA LYS A 581 1.16 -46.91 -37.12
C LYS A 581 1.50 -46.66 -35.65
N ALA A 582 0.66 -45.90 -34.95
CA ALA A 582 0.95 -45.43 -33.59
C ALA A 582 1.25 -46.58 -32.59
N TYR A 583 0.59 -47.73 -32.77
CA TYR A 583 0.76 -48.90 -31.90
C TYR A 583 1.91 -49.82 -32.31
N SER A 584 2.44 -49.69 -33.54
CA SER A 584 3.49 -50.59 -34.04
C SER A 584 4.79 -50.42 -33.28
N GLN A 585 5.42 -51.56 -32.97
CA GLN A 585 6.70 -51.64 -32.24
C GLN A 585 7.70 -52.50 -33.02
N LEU A 586 8.99 -52.22 -32.82
CA LEU A 586 10.09 -53.05 -33.26
C LEU A 586 11.03 -53.29 -32.08
N PHE A 587 11.64 -54.47 -32.02
CA PHE A 587 12.65 -54.81 -31.01
C PHE A 587 14.04 -54.67 -31.61
N VAL A 588 14.88 -53.88 -30.95
CA VAL A 588 16.29 -53.69 -31.30
C VAL A 588 17.10 -53.85 -30.02
N ALA A 589 18.18 -54.62 -30.06
CA ALA A 589 19.00 -54.81 -28.86
C ALA A 589 19.46 -53.45 -28.29
N PRO A 590 19.35 -53.20 -26.97
CA PRO A 590 19.67 -51.90 -26.37
C PRO A 590 21.08 -51.35 -26.67
N SER A 591 22.06 -52.23 -26.88
CA SER A 591 23.44 -51.88 -27.25
C SER A 591 23.69 -51.78 -28.76
N ALA A 592 22.69 -52.11 -29.59
CA ALA A 592 22.81 -52.00 -31.03
C ALA A 592 22.45 -50.59 -31.48
N ALA A 593 23.20 -50.09 -32.45
CA ALA A 593 22.95 -48.83 -33.13
C ALA A 593 22.54 -49.09 -34.57
N ALA A 594 21.51 -48.40 -35.06
CA ALA A 594 21.00 -48.59 -36.43
C ALA A 594 20.74 -47.25 -37.12
N ASN A 595 20.95 -47.19 -38.43
CA ASN A 595 20.81 -45.97 -39.23
C ASN A 595 19.33 -45.57 -39.51
N TYR A 596 18.41 -46.37 -39.00
CA TYR A 596 16.97 -46.14 -39.01
C TYR A 596 16.39 -45.94 -37.61
N VAL A 597 17.23 -45.93 -36.55
CA VAL A 597 16.82 -45.70 -35.15
C VAL A 597 17.48 -44.44 -34.60
N GLY A 598 16.66 -43.55 -34.08
CA GLY A 598 17.04 -42.38 -33.27
C GLY A 598 16.24 -42.36 -31.97
N PHE A 599 16.00 -41.18 -31.40
CA PHE A 599 15.23 -41.07 -30.16
C PHE A 599 14.62 -39.67 -29.95
N ARG A 600 13.66 -39.62 -29.02
CA ARG A 600 13.13 -38.41 -28.40
C ARG A 600 13.45 -38.41 -26.93
N ILE A 601 13.30 -37.25 -26.32
CA ILE A 601 13.48 -37.07 -24.89
C ILE A 601 12.16 -36.65 -24.25
N LEU A 602 11.97 -37.11 -23.02
CA LEU A 602 10.88 -36.72 -22.14
C LEU A 602 11.47 -35.98 -20.94
N ARG A 603 10.80 -34.91 -20.52
CA ARG A 603 11.08 -34.15 -19.29
C ARG A 603 9.92 -34.32 -18.32
N GLU A 604 10.22 -34.62 -17.07
CA GLU A 604 9.23 -34.64 -15.99
C GLU A 604 8.82 -33.18 -15.63
N LEU A 605 7.54 -32.96 -15.33
CA LEU A 605 6.97 -31.63 -15.07
C LEU A 605 6.79 -31.34 -13.58
#